data_AF-A0A950XDQ6-F1
#
_entry.id   AF-A0A950XDQ6-F1
#
_cell.length_a   1.000
_cell.length_b   1.000
_cell.length_c   1.000
_cell.angle_alpha   90.00
_cell.angle_beta   90.00
_cell.angle_gamma   90.00
#
_symmetry.space_group_name_H-M   'P 1'
#
loop_
_entity.id
_entity.type
_entity.pdbx_description
1 polymer ?
#
loop_
_entity_poly.entity_id
_entity_poly.type
_entity_poly.pdbx_seq_one_letter_code
_entity_poly.pdbx_strand_id
1 'polypeptide(L)'
;NGGRGQVTIQTWDRPQVLVTSEQPTDIQHLTPNQVDPRIPKQFQMPSHTIQTEHGPVTLAAESFVLPEISSGPHDAIVARGNGRMTIMIPRGTAMVIAHLRAGRLAINDYHGVFVAHVRGAEVALNRVGGTGYVESLRGRVVATDSSFERLRVRTATGDMLFRGCTSHQIQANSNYGSIVYDNGDFAPGLARFESEHGNVALGVRGNAQIGAHSGAGHVESSFRDDAQVRGDPTTKQATVGNGGPVVTATSKNGSVYLYSGSMNDHPHVRQELSGSTQLPTRPPGGQAHPTEHPGRPPG
;
A
#
# COMPACT_ATOMS: atom_id res chain seq x y z
N ASN A 1 -11.37 7.83 -26.75
CA ASN A 1 -12.06 7.50 -25.49
C ASN A 1 -11.70 6.09 -25.03
N GLY A 2 -10.57 5.93 -24.36
CA GLY A 2 -10.17 4.64 -23.78
C GLY A 2 -10.90 4.41 -22.47
N GLY A 3 -11.72 3.36 -22.39
CA GLY A 3 -12.45 2.99 -21.18
C GLY A 3 -11.51 2.78 -19.99
N ARG A 4 -11.95 3.15 -18.79
CA ARG A 4 -11.24 2.85 -17.54
C ARG A 4 -11.18 1.34 -17.38
N GLY A 5 -9.98 0.77 -17.29
CA GLY A 5 -9.80 -0.68 -17.11
C GLY A 5 -9.98 -1.08 -15.64
N GLN A 6 -10.57 -2.24 -15.39
CA GLN A 6 -10.59 -2.85 -14.06
C GLN A 6 -9.90 -4.21 -14.17
N VAL A 7 -8.70 -4.32 -13.61
CA VAL A 7 -7.95 -5.58 -13.55
C VAL A 7 -7.96 -6.07 -12.11
N THR A 8 -8.45 -7.29 -11.90
CA THR A 8 -8.43 -7.97 -10.61
C THR A 8 -7.52 -9.18 -10.72
N ILE A 9 -6.51 -9.27 -9.87
CA ILE A 9 -5.63 -10.43 -9.73
C ILE A 9 -5.96 -11.06 -8.38
N GLN A 10 -6.28 -12.34 -8.39
CA GLN A 10 -6.72 -13.07 -7.20
C GLN A 10 -6.07 -14.44 -7.15
N THR A 11 -5.61 -14.87 -5.97
CA THR A 11 -5.11 -16.23 -5.81
C THR A 11 -6.23 -17.26 -5.65
N TRP A 12 -5.95 -18.49 -6.04
CA TRP A 12 -6.86 -19.63 -5.83
C TRP A 12 -6.12 -20.97 -5.67
N ASP A 13 -6.89 -22.01 -5.35
CA ASP A 13 -6.39 -23.36 -5.05
C ASP A 13 -6.12 -24.24 -6.28
N ARG A 14 -6.18 -23.69 -7.49
CA ARG A 14 -5.95 -24.47 -8.72
C ARG A 14 -4.56 -24.21 -9.28
N PRO A 15 -3.90 -25.23 -9.88
CA PRO A 15 -2.55 -25.11 -10.42
C PRO A 15 -2.49 -24.34 -11.75
N GLN A 16 -3.61 -24.11 -12.42
CA GLN A 16 -3.68 -23.34 -13.66
C GLN A 16 -4.02 -21.87 -13.42
N VAL A 17 -3.63 -21.02 -14.36
CA VAL A 17 -4.09 -19.64 -14.47
C VAL A 17 -5.43 -19.63 -15.21
N LEU A 18 -6.40 -18.85 -14.72
CA LEU A 18 -7.66 -18.58 -15.44
C LEU A 18 -7.80 -17.08 -15.67
N VAL A 19 -8.08 -16.73 -16.91
CA VAL A 19 -8.32 -15.34 -17.32
C VAL A 19 -9.77 -15.22 -17.77
N THR A 20 -10.50 -14.29 -17.18
CA THR A 20 -11.83 -13.89 -17.63
C THR A 20 -11.77 -12.42 -18.03
N SER A 21 -12.09 -12.11 -19.29
CA SER A 21 -12.12 -10.73 -19.77
C SER A 21 -13.19 -10.51 -20.83
N GLU A 22 -13.70 -9.29 -20.88
CA GLU A 22 -14.62 -8.81 -21.92
C GLU A 22 -13.89 -8.36 -23.20
N GLN A 23 -12.55 -8.24 -23.15
CA GLN A 23 -11.71 -7.77 -24.25
C GLN A 23 -10.48 -8.69 -24.42
N PRO A 24 -9.83 -8.69 -25.59
CA PRO A 24 -8.55 -9.38 -25.76
C PRO A 24 -7.52 -8.88 -24.74
N THR A 25 -6.82 -9.81 -24.10
CA THR A 25 -5.87 -9.51 -23.02
C THR A 25 -4.45 -9.86 -23.43
N ASP A 26 -3.48 -9.01 -23.11
CA ASP A 26 -2.06 -9.35 -23.20
C ASP A 26 -1.60 -9.85 -21.82
N ILE A 27 -1.58 -11.18 -21.68
CA ILE A 27 -1.11 -11.87 -20.49
C ILE A 27 0.01 -12.81 -20.89
N GLN A 28 1.17 -12.60 -20.29
CA GLN A 28 2.31 -13.46 -20.47
C GLN A 28 2.50 -14.31 -19.22
N HIS A 29 2.37 -15.62 -19.39
CA HIS A 29 2.78 -16.60 -18.39
C HIS A 29 4.23 -16.99 -18.71
N LEU A 30 5.13 -16.61 -17.82
CA LEU A 30 6.53 -17.01 -17.89
C LEU A 30 6.74 -18.27 -17.07
N THR A 31 7.19 -19.31 -17.74
CA THR A 31 7.56 -20.59 -17.13
C THR A 31 8.90 -20.45 -16.39
N PRO A 32 9.22 -21.37 -15.47
CA PRO A 32 10.45 -21.31 -14.67
C PRO A 32 11.72 -21.23 -15.52
N ASN A 33 11.73 -21.92 -16.66
CA ASN A 33 12.87 -21.96 -17.58
C ASN A 33 13.08 -20.64 -18.34
N GLN A 34 12.08 -19.75 -18.35
CA GLN A 34 12.14 -18.43 -18.97
C GLN A 34 12.59 -17.35 -17.98
N VAL A 35 12.63 -17.66 -16.68
CA VAL A 35 13.15 -16.77 -15.62
C VAL A 35 14.59 -17.19 -15.34
N ASP A 36 15.57 -16.58 -16.00
CA ASP A 36 16.98 -16.91 -15.76
C ASP A 36 17.38 -16.52 -14.32
N PRO A 37 17.77 -17.48 -13.47
CA PRO A 37 18.14 -17.21 -12.08
C PRO A 37 19.38 -16.33 -11.91
N ARG A 38 20.15 -16.08 -12.99
CA ARG A 38 21.39 -15.30 -13.01
C ARG A 38 21.22 -13.85 -13.51
N ILE A 39 20.06 -13.47 -14.05
CA ILE A 39 19.79 -12.09 -14.45
C ILE A 39 19.68 -11.24 -13.18
N PRO A 40 20.28 -10.04 -13.11
CA PRO A 40 20.14 -9.19 -11.94
C PRO A 40 18.65 -8.97 -11.67
N LYS A 41 18.22 -9.44 -10.48
CA LYS A 41 16.85 -9.45 -9.94
C LYS A 41 16.39 -8.02 -9.65
N GLN A 42 16.69 -7.06 -10.51
CA GLN A 42 16.41 -5.65 -10.33
C GLN A 42 15.36 -5.21 -11.35
N PHE A 43 14.32 -4.57 -10.85
CA PHE A 43 13.32 -3.91 -11.67
C PHE A 43 13.74 -2.47 -11.87
N GLN A 44 14.03 -2.10 -13.12
CA GLN A 44 14.43 -0.74 -13.49
C GLN A 44 13.20 0.07 -13.87
N MET A 45 12.91 1.10 -13.08
CA MET A 45 11.85 2.05 -13.37
C MET A 45 12.42 3.31 -14.00
N PRO A 46 11.99 3.63 -15.25
CA PRO A 46 12.46 4.84 -15.89
C PRO A 46 11.90 6.07 -15.18
N SER A 47 12.50 7.22 -15.49
CA SER A 47 11.97 8.50 -15.07
C SER A 47 10.64 8.77 -15.78
N HIS A 48 9.65 9.28 -15.05
CA HIS A 48 8.35 9.66 -15.59
C HIS A 48 8.00 11.08 -15.18
N THR A 49 7.74 11.94 -16.16
CA THR A 49 7.19 13.28 -15.93
C THR A 49 5.72 13.31 -16.34
N ILE A 50 4.88 13.86 -15.47
CA ILE A 50 3.47 14.14 -15.76
C ILE A 50 3.18 15.62 -15.53
N GLN A 51 2.21 16.16 -16.26
CA GLN A 51 1.66 17.48 -15.95
C GLN A 51 0.65 17.36 -14.81
N THR A 52 0.64 18.30 -13.89
CA THR A 52 -0.33 18.39 -12.79
C THR A 52 -0.89 19.80 -12.73
N GLU A 53 -1.87 20.06 -11.87
CA GLU A 53 -2.35 21.42 -11.62
C GLU A 53 -1.27 22.34 -11.01
N HIS A 54 -0.25 21.76 -10.38
CA HIS A 54 0.89 22.46 -9.79
C HIS A 54 2.11 22.51 -10.71
N GLY A 55 1.96 22.12 -11.98
CA GLY A 55 3.05 22.07 -12.96
C GLY A 55 3.61 20.66 -13.18
N PRO A 56 4.76 20.54 -13.87
CA PRO A 56 5.36 19.25 -14.17
C PRO A 56 5.93 18.59 -12.92
N VAL A 57 5.60 17.32 -12.71
CA VAL A 57 6.09 16.50 -11.61
C VAL A 57 6.83 15.29 -12.18
N THR A 58 8.05 15.07 -11.70
CA THR A 58 8.91 13.97 -12.16
C THR A 58 9.13 12.97 -11.03
N LEU A 59 8.82 11.70 -11.30
CA LEU A 59 9.37 10.58 -10.53
C LEU A 59 10.69 10.19 -11.17
N ALA A 60 11.78 10.29 -10.40
CA ALA A 60 13.10 9.93 -10.88
C ALA A 60 13.19 8.44 -11.23
N ALA A 61 14.15 8.10 -12.09
CA ALA A 61 14.46 6.70 -12.35
C ALA A 61 14.89 6.01 -11.05
N GLU A 62 14.52 4.75 -10.89
CA GLU A 62 14.78 3.98 -9.68
C GLU A 62 14.98 2.50 -9.99
N SER A 63 15.88 1.86 -9.24
CA SER A 63 16.08 0.42 -9.30
C SER A 63 15.51 -0.21 -8.04
N PHE A 64 14.69 -1.25 -8.20
CA PHE A 64 14.16 -2.04 -7.10
C PHE A 64 14.68 -3.46 -7.15
N VAL A 65 15.47 -3.86 -6.16
CA VAL A 65 16.03 -5.22 -6.07
C VAL A 65 14.95 -6.16 -5.51
N LEU A 66 14.54 -7.11 -6.34
CA LEU A 66 13.67 -8.23 -6.02
C LEU A 66 14.46 -9.26 -5.19
N PRO A 67 13.79 -9.94 -4.24
CA PRO A 67 14.41 -11.00 -3.47
C PRO A 67 14.74 -12.19 -4.38
N GLU A 68 15.51 -13.14 -3.84
CA GLU A 68 15.62 -14.43 -4.50
C GLU A 68 14.25 -15.10 -4.54
N ILE A 69 13.74 -15.32 -5.74
CA ILE A 69 12.63 -16.24 -5.95
C ILE A 69 13.22 -17.64 -5.77
N SER A 70 12.65 -18.43 -4.87
CA SER A 70 13.08 -19.81 -4.61
C SER A 70 13.22 -20.60 -5.92
N SER A 71 14.02 -21.66 -5.94
CA SER A 71 14.06 -22.58 -7.07
C SER A 71 12.85 -23.52 -7.01
N GLY A 72 11.99 -23.51 -8.05
CA GLY A 72 10.78 -24.33 -8.14
C GLY A 72 9.96 -23.98 -9.40
N PRO A 73 8.85 -24.69 -9.70
CA PRO A 73 7.96 -24.30 -10.79
C PRO A 73 7.25 -22.99 -10.43
N HIS A 74 7.91 -21.89 -10.70
CA HIS A 74 7.41 -20.55 -10.46
C HIS A 74 6.90 -19.93 -11.74
N ASP A 75 5.59 -19.73 -11.74
CA ASP A 75 4.92 -18.93 -12.74
C ASP A 75 5.14 -17.46 -12.41
N ALA A 76 5.52 -16.67 -13.41
CA ALA A 76 5.32 -15.23 -13.35
C ALA A 76 4.20 -14.82 -14.30
N ILE A 77 3.35 -13.91 -13.83
CA ILE A 77 2.24 -13.38 -14.63
C ILE A 77 2.51 -11.92 -14.91
N VAL A 78 2.64 -11.60 -16.19
CA VAL A 78 2.64 -10.22 -16.67
C VAL A 78 1.26 -9.91 -17.21
N ALA A 79 0.53 -9.02 -16.54
CA ALA A 79 -0.81 -8.62 -16.93
C ALA A 79 -0.80 -7.20 -17.52
N ARG A 80 -1.25 -7.06 -18.76
CA ARG A 80 -1.54 -5.77 -19.39
C ARG A 80 -3.01 -5.72 -19.79
N GLY A 81 -3.77 -4.87 -19.11
CA GLY A 81 -5.22 -4.83 -19.27
C GLY A 81 -5.75 -3.52 -19.81
N ASN A 82 -6.73 -3.63 -20.70
CA ASN A 82 -7.78 -2.64 -20.96
C ASN A 82 -9.14 -3.32 -20.70
N GLY A 83 -10.13 -2.55 -20.25
CA GLY A 83 -11.45 -3.11 -19.91
C GLY A 83 -11.49 -3.91 -18.60
N ARG A 84 -12.56 -4.70 -18.41
CA ARG A 84 -12.78 -5.50 -17.20
C ARG A 84 -12.13 -6.88 -17.36
N MET A 85 -11.29 -7.23 -16.39
CA MET A 85 -10.49 -8.45 -16.39
C MET A 85 -10.34 -8.99 -14.97
N THR A 86 -10.50 -10.30 -14.84
CA THR A 86 -10.15 -11.06 -13.63
C THR A 86 -9.16 -12.14 -14.00
N ILE A 87 -8.03 -12.18 -13.29
CA ILE A 87 -6.96 -13.16 -13.44
C ILE A 87 -6.88 -13.94 -12.14
N MET A 88 -7.25 -15.21 -12.18
CA MET A 88 -7.09 -16.15 -11.09
C MET A 88 -5.74 -16.86 -11.24
N ILE A 89 -4.87 -16.75 -10.24
CA ILE A 89 -3.51 -17.31 -10.27
C ILE A 89 -3.32 -18.36 -9.17
N PRO A 90 -2.54 -19.43 -9.40
CA PRO A 90 -2.20 -20.37 -8.34
C PRO A 90 -1.59 -19.68 -7.11
N ARG A 91 -1.89 -20.17 -5.90
CA ARG A 91 -1.24 -19.67 -4.68
C ARG A 91 0.29 -19.76 -4.70
N GLY A 92 0.85 -20.68 -5.49
CA GLY A 92 2.30 -20.87 -5.66
C GLY A 92 2.96 -19.93 -6.69
N THR A 93 2.21 -19.02 -7.33
CA THR A 93 2.76 -18.06 -8.30
C THR A 93 3.76 -17.13 -7.60
N ALA A 94 5.03 -17.22 -7.98
CA ALA A 94 6.09 -16.50 -7.27
C ALA A 94 6.12 -15.00 -7.53
N MET A 95 5.68 -14.60 -8.74
CA MET A 95 5.74 -13.19 -9.13
C MET A 95 4.53 -12.73 -9.94
N VAL A 96 4.05 -11.52 -9.63
CA VAL A 96 3.00 -10.82 -10.39
C VAL A 96 3.53 -9.46 -10.84
N ILE A 97 3.46 -9.18 -12.14
CA ILE A 97 3.75 -7.87 -12.72
C ILE A 97 2.49 -7.36 -13.40
N ALA A 98 1.97 -6.22 -12.95
CA ALA A 98 0.76 -5.64 -13.48
C ALA A 98 1.02 -4.23 -14.03
N HIS A 99 0.62 -4.01 -15.28
CA HIS A 99 0.68 -2.71 -15.94
C HIS A 99 -0.72 -2.24 -16.31
N LEU A 100 -1.10 -1.05 -15.84
CA LEU A 100 -2.41 -0.47 -16.14
C LEU A 100 -2.30 1.02 -16.48
N ARG A 101 -2.84 1.42 -17.64
CA ARG A 101 -2.82 2.84 -18.05
C ARG A 101 -3.77 3.70 -17.23
N ALA A 102 -5.00 3.22 -17.01
CA ALA A 102 -6.01 3.95 -16.25
C ALA A 102 -7.08 2.99 -15.67
N GLY A 103 -7.73 3.42 -14.59
CA GLY A 103 -8.85 2.70 -13.97
C GLY A 103 -8.54 2.13 -12.59
N ARG A 104 -8.61 0.81 -12.40
CA ARG A 104 -8.35 0.15 -11.10
C ARG A 104 -7.61 -1.17 -11.28
N LEU A 105 -6.54 -1.35 -10.52
CA LEU A 105 -5.84 -2.60 -10.32
C LEU A 105 -6.13 -3.08 -8.90
N ALA A 106 -6.70 -4.27 -8.74
CA ALA A 106 -6.87 -4.93 -7.46
C ALA A 106 -6.01 -6.19 -7.42
N ILE A 107 -5.20 -6.37 -6.37
CA ILE A 107 -4.48 -7.60 -6.07
C ILE A 107 -5.01 -8.11 -4.73
N ASN A 108 -5.55 -9.32 -4.73
CA ASN A 108 -6.20 -9.92 -3.57
C ASN A 108 -5.54 -11.25 -3.20
N ASP A 109 -5.35 -11.51 -1.91
CA ASP A 109 -4.91 -12.80 -1.37
C ASP A 109 -3.53 -13.26 -1.87
N TYR A 110 -2.71 -12.34 -2.39
CA TYR A 110 -1.45 -12.68 -3.04
C TYR A 110 -0.27 -12.58 -2.09
N HIS A 111 0.51 -13.65 -1.98
CA HIS A 111 1.72 -13.69 -1.16
C HIS A 111 2.91 -14.08 -2.03
N GLY A 112 3.82 -13.13 -2.28
CA GLY A 112 4.96 -13.35 -3.17
C GLY A 112 5.65 -12.05 -3.54
N VAL A 113 6.24 -12.02 -4.74
CA VAL A 113 6.85 -10.82 -5.31
C VAL A 113 5.84 -10.13 -6.21
N PHE A 114 5.58 -8.84 -6.03
CA PHE A 114 4.70 -8.10 -6.93
C PHE A 114 5.24 -6.76 -7.37
N VAL A 115 4.89 -6.40 -8.59
CA VAL A 115 5.19 -5.12 -9.21
C VAL A 115 3.91 -4.58 -9.82
N ALA A 116 3.45 -3.43 -9.34
CA ALA A 116 2.31 -2.72 -9.90
C ALA A 116 2.77 -1.38 -10.45
N HIS A 117 2.71 -1.19 -11.76
CA HIS A 117 3.00 0.08 -12.41
C HIS A 117 1.75 0.60 -13.11
N VAL A 118 1.19 1.67 -12.57
CA VAL A 118 -0.02 2.30 -13.09
C VAL A 118 0.17 3.78 -13.38
N ARG A 119 -0.50 4.31 -14.41
CA ARG A 119 -0.38 5.74 -14.78
C ARG A 119 -1.54 6.59 -14.29
N GLY A 120 -2.75 6.07 -14.31
CA GLY A 120 -3.99 6.79 -14.01
C GLY A 120 -5.02 5.92 -13.29
N ALA A 121 -4.54 5.02 -12.44
CA ALA A 121 -5.37 4.00 -11.82
C ALA A 121 -5.23 3.98 -10.30
N GLU A 122 -6.31 3.59 -9.62
CA GLU A 122 -6.21 3.14 -8.24
C GLU A 122 -5.52 1.78 -8.18
N VAL A 123 -4.63 1.60 -7.20
CA VAL A 123 -4.09 0.28 -6.82
C VAL A 123 -4.70 -0.11 -5.48
N ALA A 124 -5.36 -1.26 -5.43
CA ALA A 124 -5.90 -1.85 -4.21
C ALA A 124 -5.16 -3.17 -3.91
N LEU A 125 -4.54 -3.27 -2.75
CA LEU A 125 -3.85 -4.46 -2.24
C LEU A 125 -4.64 -4.97 -1.04
N ASN A 126 -5.33 -6.10 -1.15
CA ASN A 126 -6.16 -6.62 -0.07
C ASN A 126 -5.65 -7.99 0.37
N ARG A 127 -5.22 -8.10 1.63
CA ARG A 127 -4.59 -9.32 2.16
C ARG A 127 -3.44 -9.79 1.28
N VAL A 128 -2.60 -8.83 0.87
CA VAL A 128 -1.39 -9.07 0.09
C VAL A 128 -0.20 -9.19 1.02
N GLY A 129 0.79 -10.00 0.68
CA GLY A 129 2.04 -10.01 1.41
C GLY A 129 3.27 -10.38 0.61
N GLY A 130 4.43 -10.31 1.28
CA GLY A 130 5.74 -10.55 0.66
C GLY A 130 6.46 -9.26 0.28
N THR A 131 7.08 -9.23 -0.91
CA THR A 131 7.90 -8.11 -1.38
C THR A 131 7.25 -7.40 -2.57
N GLY A 132 7.06 -6.09 -2.46
CA GLY A 132 6.27 -5.31 -3.41
C GLY A 132 6.95 -4.03 -3.89
N TYR A 133 6.74 -3.71 -5.16
CA TYR A 133 6.97 -2.39 -5.72
C TYR A 133 5.68 -1.85 -6.35
N VAL A 134 5.28 -0.63 -5.99
CA VAL A 134 4.09 0.03 -6.53
C VAL A 134 4.44 1.44 -6.98
N GLU A 135 4.14 1.75 -8.24
CA GLU A 135 4.23 3.09 -8.79
C GLU A 135 2.90 3.50 -9.39
N SER A 136 2.37 4.63 -8.93
CA SER A 136 1.17 5.26 -9.51
C SER A 136 1.48 6.71 -9.90
N LEU A 137 1.53 7.01 -11.20
CA LEU A 137 1.75 8.41 -11.62
C LEU A 137 0.57 9.28 -11.20
N ARG A 138 -0.65 8.80 -11.39
CA ARG A 138 -1.88 9.41 -10.91
C ARG A 138 -2.79 8.33 -10.36
N GLY A 139 -3.19 8.48 -9.10
CA GLY A 139 -4.20 7.63 -8.49
C GLY A 139 -3.78 7.14 -7.12
N ARG A 140 -4.79 6.73 -6.36
CA ARG A 140 -4.66 6.30 -4.98
C ARG A 140 -4.04 4.91 -4.88
N VAL A 141 -3.22 4.68 -3.86
CA VAL A 141 -2.78 3.34 -3.46
C VAL A 141 -3.43 3.00 -2.13
N VAL A 142 -4.15 1.88 -2.06
CA VAL A 142 -4.78 1.38 -0.84
C VAL A 142 -4.26 -0.01 -0.56
N ALA A 143 -3.72 -0.24 0.62
CA ALA A 143 -3.43 -1.56 1.15
C ALA A 143 -4.27 -1.81 2.39
N THR A 144 -4.95 -2.96 2.46
CA THR A 144 -5.80 -3.33 3.59
C THR A 144 -5.43 -4.73 4.06
N ASP A 145 -5.28 -4.89 5.38
CA ASP A 145 -5.01 -6.16 6.06
C ASP A 145 -3.85 -6.94 5.42
N SER A 146 -2.78 -6.23 5.05
CA SER A 146 -1.66 -6.74 4.25
C SER A 146 -0.37 -6.83 5.07
N SER A 147 0.52 -7.78 4.76
CA SER A 147 1.75 -8.03 5.52
C SER A 147 2.99 -8.03 4.63
N PHE A 148 3.85 -7.02 4.77
CA PHE A 148 4.97 -6.80 3.86
C PHE A 148 6.32 -7.09 4.52
N GLU A 149 7.12 -7.96 3.88
CA GLU A 149 8.54 -8.09 4.17
C GLU A 149 9.28 -6.85 3.69
N ARG A 150 8.96 -6.40 2.48
CA ARG A 150 9.47 -5.16 1.91
C ARG A 150 8.47 -4.56 0.95
N LEU A 151 8.05 -3.32 1.20
CA LEU A 151 7.18 -2.58 0.30
C LEU A 151 7.80 -1.25 -0.10
N ARG A 152 7.87 -0.99 -1.40
CA ARG A 152 8.22 0.31 -1.97
C ARG A 152 7.00 0.86 -2.69
N VAL A 153 6.50 2.02 -2.29
CA VAL A 153 5.38 2.70 -2.97
C VAL A 153 5.79 4.12 -3.32
N ARG A 154 5.51 4.53 -4.55
CA ARG A 154 5.69 5.92 -4.96
C ARG A 154 4.55 6.45 -5.82
N THR A 155 4.16 7.70 -5.58
CA THR A 155 3.16 8.40 -6.39
C THR A 155 3.62 9.79 -6.80
N ALA A 156 3.31 10.20 -8.03
CA ALA A 156 3.48 11.60 -8.43
C ALA A 156 2.30 12.43 -7.92
N THR A 157 1.08 11.95 -8.15
CA THR A 157 -0.12 12.51 -7.52
C THR A 157 -1.06 11.41 -7.02
N GLY A 158 -1.57 11.56 -5.81
CA GLY A 158 -2.60 10.70 -5.23
C GLY A 158 -2.20 10.15 -3.88
N ASP A 159 -3.22 9.89 -3.07
CA ASP A 159 -3.05 9.48 -1.69
C ASP A 159 -2.63 8.02 -1.54
N MET A 160 -2.01 7.71 -0.41
CA MET A 160 -1.71 6.34 0.00
C MET A 160 -2.40 6.05 1.33
N LEU A 161 -3.06 4.90 1.42
CA LEU A 161 -3.70 4.43 2.64
C LEU A 161 -3.29 2.98 2.90
N PHE A 162 -2.66 2.73 4.04
CA PHE A 162 -2.29 1.41 4.54
C PHE A 162 -3.09 1.16 5.82
N ARG A 163 -4.10 0.29 5.77
CA ARG A 163 -4.99 0.02 6.91
C ARG A 163 -4.80 -1.38 7.43
N GLY A 164 -4.55 -1.52 8.73
CA GLY A 164 -4.38 -2.84 9.35
C GLY A 164 -3.18 -3.61 8.79
N CYS A 165 -2.18 -2.88 8.26
CA CYS A 165 -1.01 -3.50 7.66
C CYS A 165 0.05 -3.85 8.71
N THR A 166 0.88 -4.85 8.43
CA THR A 166 2.13 -5.12 9.15
C THR A 166 3.30 -4.98 8.19
N SER A 167 4.36 -4.26 8.59
CA SER A 167 5.51 -4.04 7.71
C SER A 167 6.85 -4.27 8.43
N HIS A 168 7.73 -5.08 7.85
CA HIS A 168 9.16 -5.13 8.24
C HIS A 168 9.91 -3.97 7.59
N GLN A 169 9.76 -3.82 6.27
CA GLN A 169 10.28 -2.67 5.54
C GLN A 169 9.18 -2.02 4.71
N ILE A 170 9.02 -0.72 4.86
CA ILE A 170 8.13 0.06 4.00
C ILE A 170 8.76 1.42 3.68
N GLN A 171 8.72 1.80 2.41
CA GLN A 171 9.11 3.13 1.98
C GLN A 171 8.04 3.69 1.03
N ALA A 172 7.25 4.63 1.52
CA ALA A 172 6.16 5.27 0.82
C ALA A 172 6.49 6.75 0.53
N ASN A 173 6.51 7.14 -0.73
CA ASN A 173 6.90 8.48 -1.18
C ASN A 173 5.84 9.10 -2.10
N SER A 174 5.33 10.29 -1.75
CA SER A 174 4.36 11.02 -2.56
C SER A 174 4.89 12.41 -2.90
N ASN A 175 4.80 12.84 -4.15
CA ASN A 175 5.09 14.24 -4.48
C ASN A 175 3.88 15.14 -4.17
N TYR A 176 2.67 14.72 -4.53
CA TYR A 176 1.43 15.45 -4.25
C TYR A 176 0.34 14.48 -3.78
N GLY A 177 0.13 14.40 -2.48
CA GLY A 177 -0.83 13.48 -1.90
C GLY A 177 -0.44 13.09 -0.49
N SER A 178 -1.43 12.75 0.31
CA SER A 178 -1.23 12.39 1.70
C SER A 178 -0.93 10.90 1.84
N ILE A 179 -0.20 10.54 2.89
CA ILE A 179 0.11 9.15 3.22
C ILE A 179 -0.46 8.85 4.60
N VAL A 180 -1.29 7.82 4.69
CA VAL A 180 -1.92 7.38 5.93
C VAL A 180 -1.55 5.92 6.17
N TYR A 181 -0.88 5.65 7.29
CA TYR A 181 -0.67 4.30 7.82
C TYR A 181 -1.55 4.19 9.06
N ASP A 182 -2.68 3.49 8.97
CA ASP A 182 -3.78 3.50 9.95
C ASP A 182 -3.93 2.12 10.61
N ASN A 183 -3.93 2.10 11.94
CA ASN A 183 -4.09 0.88 12.74
C ASN A 183 -3.13 -0.25 12.35
N GLY A 184 -1.90 0.10 11.98
CA GLY A 184 -0.91 -0.88 11.54
C GLY A 184 0.13 -1.22 12.61
N ASP A 185 1.02 -2.14 12.28
CA ASP A 185 2.11 -2.59 13.14
C ASP A 185 3.44 -2.66 12.37
N PHE A 186 4.54 -2.48 13.09
CA PHE A 186 5.87 -2.56 12.52
C PHE A 186 6.62 -3.74 13.12
N ALA A 187 7.20 -4.55 12.25
CA ALA A 187 8.17 -5.56 12.63
C ALA A 187 9.60 -4.99 12.52
N PRO A 188 10.62 -5.64 13.10
CA PRO A 188 12.01 -5.17 13.01
C PRO A 188 12.45 -4.90 11.57
N GLY A 189 12.82 -3.64 11.30
CA GLY A 189 13.25 -3.16 10.00
C GLY A 189 13.10 -1.64 9.89
N LEU A 190 12.95 -1.13 8.66
CA LEU A 190 12.90 0.31 8.37
C LEU A 190 11.55 0.69 7.78
N ALA A 191 10.87 1.64 8.42
CA ALA A 191 9.65 2.24 7.88
C ALA A 191 9.85 3.74 7.61
N ARG A 192 9.56 4.19 6.40
CA ARG A 192 9.74 5.58 5.97
C ARG A 192 8.56 6.06 5.13
N PHE A 193 7.99 7.18 5.52
CA PHE A 193 6.84 7.80 4.88
C PHE A 193 7.16 9.26 4.60
N GLU A 194 7.07 9.66 3.34
CA GLU A 194 7.47 11.00 2.90
C GLU A 194 6.49 11.60 1.91
N SER A 195 6.00 12.79 2.21
CA SER A 195 5.20 13.57 1.26
C SER A 195 5.85 14.94 1.02
N GLU A 196 6.00 15.32 -0.24
CA GLU A 196 6.47 16.67 -0.59
C GLU A 196 5.34 17.70 -0.38
N HIS A 197 4.14 17.42 -0.88
CA HIS A 197 2.95 18.26 -0.75
C HIS A 197 1.72 17.43 -0.31
N GLY A 198 1.67 17.10 0.97
CA GLY A 198 0.57 16.35 1.55
C GLY A 198 0.85 16.00 3.01
N ASN A 199 -0.16 15.51 3.71
CA ASN A 199 0.01 15.15 5.11
C ASN A 199 0.59 13.74 5.24
N VAL A 200 1.30 13.46 6.34
CA VAL A 200 1.67 12.09 6.71
C VAL A 200 1.03 11.75 8.05
N ALA A 201 0.23 10.69 8.11
CA ALA A 201 -0.49 10.30 9.31
C ALA A 201 -0.15 8.86 9.69
N LEU A 202 0.38 8.65 10.89
CA LEU A 202 0.81 7.35 11.40
C LEU A 202 0.04 6.96 12.65
N GLY A 203 -0.85 5.98 12.48
CA GLY A 203 -1.59 5.22 13.47
C GLY A 203 -0.94 3.87 13.74
N VAL A 204 -0.38 3.71 14.93
CA VAL A 204 0.33 2.48 15.33
C VAL A 204 -0.40 1.74 16.44
N ARG A 205 -0.48 0.40 16.32
CA ARG A 205 -1.06 -0.49 17.34
C ARG A 205 0.01 -1.15 18.23
N GLY A 206 1.26 -1.17 17.78
CA GLY A 206 2.39 -1.82 18.45
C GLY A 206 3.49 -0.86 18.89
N ASN A 207 4.60 -1.42 19.36
CA ASN A 207 5.75 -0.64 19.80
C ASN A 207 6.50 -0.05 18.60
N ALA A 208 6.94 1.21 18.70
CA ALA A 208 7.71 1.87 17.66
C ALA A 208 8.55 3.01 18.21
N GLN A 209 9.64 3.33 17.52
CA GLN A 209 10.38 4.59 17.69
C GLN A 209 10.14 5.45 16.45
N ILE A 210 9.39 6.54 16.61
CA ILE A 210 8.93 7.36 15.51
C ILE A 210 9.65 8.70 15.53
N GLY A 211 10.36 9.03 14.45
CA GLY A 211 10.82 10.38 14.15
C GLY A 211 9.87 11.05 13.18
N ALA A 212 9.36 12.23 13.53
CA ALA A 212 8.42 12.99 12.71
C ALA A 212 8.95 14.40 12.43
N HIS A 213 8.83 14.84 11.18
CA HIS A 213 9.29 16.16 10.74
C HIS A 213 8.31 16.80 9.75
N SER A 214 8.00 18.08 9.96
CA SER A 214 7.23 18.91 9.05
C SER A 214 8.04 20.15 8.67
N GLY A 215 8.15 20.43 7.36
CA GLY A 215 8.90 21.58 6.85
C GLY A 215 8.15 22.90 6.91
N ALA A 216 6.86 22.90 6.54
CA ALA A 216 6.02 24.12 6.50
C ALA A 216 4.71 24.00 7.30
N GLY A 217 4.35 22.79 7.75
CA GLY A 217 3.20 22.55 8.60
C GLY A 217 3.60 22.40 10.06
N HIS A 218 3.00 21.42 10.74
CA HIS A 218 3.35 21.07 12.10
C HIS A 218 3.33 19.55 12.29
N VAL A 219 3.88 19.11 13.41
CA VAL A 219 3.79 17.74 13.88
C VAL A 219 2.83 17.73 15.07
N GLU A 220 1.69 17.07 14.91
CA GLU A 220 0.72 16.85 15.98
C GLU A 220 0.81 15.40 16.48
N SER A 221 0.62 15.23 17.78
CA SER A 221 0.53 13.91 18.37
C SER A 221 -0.68 13.81 19.28
N SER A 222 -1.46 12.74 19.09
CA SER A 222 -2.60 12.35 19.92
C SER A 222 -2.39 10.99 20.58
N PHE A 223 -1.13 10.56 20.71
CA PHE A 223 -0.78 9.47 21.62
C PHE A 223 -1.26 9.81 23.03
N ARG A 224 -1.70 8.80 23.77
CA ARG A 224 -2.15 8.95 25.16
C ARG A 224 -0.99 8.53 26.06
N ASP A 225 -1.28 7.87 27.18
CA ASP A 225 -0.30 7.37 28.14
C ASP A 225 0.56 6.20 27.60
N ASP A 226 0.37 5.83 26.33
CA ASP A 226 1.07 4.73 25.65
C ASP A 226 2.32 5.17 24.89
N ALA A 227 2.63 6.47 24.85
CA ALA A 227 3.85 6.97 24.23
C ALA A 227 4.53 8.11 24.99
N GLN A 228 5.85 8.13 24.94
CA GLN A 228 6.66 9.28 25.33
C GLN A 228 6.94 10.14 24.10
N VAL A 229 6.36 11.33 24.06
CA VAL A 229 6.50 12.27 22.94
C VAL A 229 7.29 13.50 23.38
N ARG A 230 8.29 13.89 22.59
CA ARG A 230 9.18 15.03 22.87
C ARG A 230 9.60 15.72 21.57
N GLY A 231 10.00 16.98 21.67
CA GLY A 231 10.37 17.82 20.53
C GLY A 231 9.51 19.09 20.44
N ASP A 232 9.69 19.82 19.35
CA ASP A 232 9.03 21.10 19.09
C ASP A 232 7.79 20.90 18.18
N PRO A 233 7.13 21.97 17.71
CA PRO A 233 5.98 21.86 16.81
C PRO A 233 6.30 21.38 15.39
N THR A 234 7.55 21.41 14.92
CA THR A 234 7.93 20.99 13.54
C THR A 234 8.71 19.69 13.53
N THR A 235 9.25 19.25 14.67
CA THR A 235 9.98 18.00 14.81
C THR A 235 9.63 17.33 16.13
N LYS A 236 9.14 16.09 16.07
CA LYS A 236 8.89 15.27 17.27
C LYS A 236 9.54 13.90 17.17
N GLN A 237 9.88 13.37 18.34
CA GLN A 237 10.23 11.98 18.54
C GLN A 237 9.20 11.36 19.48
N ALA A 238 8.61 10.24 19.08
CA ALA A 238 7.70 9.46 19.88
C ALA A 238 8.26 8.07 20.11
N THR A 239 8.24 7.60 21.36
CA THR A 239 8.53 6.21 21.72
C THR A 239 7.24 5.58 22.22
N VAL A 240 6.67 4.65 21.46
CA VAL A 240 5.41 3.97 21.77
C VAL A 240 5.71 2.64 22.47
N GLY A 241 5.04 2.38 23.60
CA GLY A 241 5.30 1.24 24.47
C GLY A 241 6.76 1.21 24.95
N ASN A 242 7.45 0.09 24.76
CA ASN A 242 8.87 -0.06 25.14
C ASN A 242 9.84 0.41 24.03
N GLY A 243 9.33 1.08 22.99
CA GLY A 243 10.09 1.30 21.76
C GLY A 243 10.22 0.03 20.92
N GLY A 244 10.78 0.15 19.72
CA GLY A 244 10.74 -0.93 18.74
C GLY A 244 11.36 -0.50 17.40
N PRO A 245 10.81 -0.97 16.27
CA PRO A 245 11.28 -0.59 14.95
C PRO A 245 11.32 0.92 14.75
N VAL A 246 12.29 1.37 13.94
CA VAL A 246 12.49 2.79 13.65
C VAL A 246 11.61 3.19 12.47
N VAL A 247 10.78 4.20 12.71
CA VAL A 247 9.82 4.74 11.76
C VAL A 247 10.11 6.22 11.55
N THR A 248 10.16 6.67 10.31
CA THR A 248 10.31 8.10 9.98
C THR A 248 9.11 8.61 9.18
N ALA A 249 8.56 9.74 9.58
CA ALA A 249 7.43 10.40 8.95
C ALA A 249 7.81 11.83 8.60
N THR A 250 7.81 12.17 7.32
CA THR A 250 8.23 13.51 6.87
C THR A 250 7.18 14.09 5.93
N SER A 251 6.77 15.33 6.19
CA SER A 251 6.05 16.13 5.22
C SER A 251 6.76 17.45 4.98
N LYS A 252 7.12 17.78 3.73
CA LYS A 252 7.82 19.04 3.48
C LYS A 252 6.87 20.24 3.54
N ASN A 253 5.73 20.15 2.85
CA ASN A 253 4.76 21.25 2.75
C ASN A 253 3.38 20.90 3.35
N GLY A 254 3.32 19.94 4.26
CA GLY A 254 2.11 19.56 4.99
C GLY A 254 2.45 19.19 6.43
N SER A 255 1.47 18.67 7.17
CA SER A 255 1.62 18.29 8.57
C SER A 255 1.89 16.80 8.73
N VAL A 256 2.41 16.44 9.91
CA VAL A 256 2.56 15.05 10.33
C VAL A 256 1.69 14.79 11.56
N TYR A 257 0.88 13.74 11.52
CA TYR A 257 -0.02 13.35 12.59
C TYR A 257 0.38 11.99 13.16
N LEU A 258 0.58 11.92 14.47
CA LEU A 258 0.97 10.69 15.17
C LEU A 258 -0.11 10.28 16.17
N TYR A 259 -0.61 9.05 16.08
CA TYR A 259 -1.71 8.60 16.93
C TYR A 259 -1.66 7.09 17.22
N SER A 260 -2.35 6.65 18.27
CA SER A 260 -2.48 5.23 18.60
C SER A 260 -3.70 4.58 17.96
N GLY A 261 -3.54 3.34 17.51
CA GLY A 261 -4.62 2.54 16.93
C GLY A 261 -5.16 3.14 15.63
N SER A 262 -6.48 3.28 15.55
CA SER A 262 -7.16 3.72 14.33
C SER A 262 -7.51 5.21 14.35
N MET A 263 -7.42 5.86 13.19
CA MET A 263 -7.77 7.26 13.00
C MET A 263 -9.23 7.56 13.34
N ASN A 264 -10.12 6.57 13.31
CA ASN A 264 -11.53 6.76 13.71
C ASN A 264 -11.67 7.13 15.19
N ASP A 265 -10.67 6.79 16.02
CA ASP A 265 -10.61 7.12 17.44
C ASP A 265 -10.02 8.52 17.69
N HIS A 266 -9.59 9.20 16.62
CA HIS A 266 -8.95 10.51 16.62
C HIS A 266 -9.65 11.47 15.64
N PRO A 267 -10.83 12.02 16.02
CA PRO A 267 -11.67 12.81 15.12
C PRO A 267 -10.99 14.07 14.57
N HIS A 268 -10.06 14.67 15.33
CA HIS A 268 -9.27 15.83 14.90
C HIS A 268 -8.31 15.47 13.75
N VAL A 269 -7.52 14.38 13.88
CA VAL A 269 -6.67 13.86 12.80
C VAL A 269 -7.50 13.59 11.55
N ARG A 270 -8.66 12.95 11.72
CA ARG A 270 -9.56 12.68 10.59
C ARG A 270 -10.05 13.96 9.92
N GLN A 271 -10.40 15.00 10.68
CA GLN A 271 -10.87 16.26 10.16
C GLN A 271 -9.80 16.95 9.30
N GLU A 272 -8.57 17.03 9.80
CA GLU A 272 -7.42 17.59 9.08
C GLU A 272 -7.11 16.82 7.79
N LEU A 273 -7.20 15.49 7.84
CA LEU A 273 -6.96 14.65 6.67
C LEU A 273 -8.12 14.64 5.68
N SER A 274 -9.36 14.84 6.12
CA SER A 274 -10.54 14.82 5.23
C SER A 274 -10.55 15.99 4.23
N GLY A 275 -9.86 17.09 4.56
CA GLY A 275 -9.66 18.20 3.62
C GLY A 275 -8.63 17.91 2.52
N SER A 276 -7.78 16.90 2.70
CA SER A 276 -6.63 16.61 1.83
C SER A 276 -6.62 15.19 1.23
N THR A 277 -7.40 14.28 1.80
CA THR A 277 -7.43 12.86 1.46
C THR A 277 -8.89 12.44 1.30
N GLN A 278 -9.25 11.82 0.17
CA GLN A 278 -10.53 11.12 0.07
C GLN A 278 -10.45 9.81 0.89
N LEU A 279 -10.56 9.96 2.21
CA LEU A 279 -10.62 8.85 3.14
C LEU A 279 -11.85 8.00 2.84
N PRO A 280 -11.75 6.66 2.87
CA PRO A 280 -12.92 5.80 2.78
C PRO A 280 -13.89 6.18 3.91
N THR A 281 -15.10 6.57 3.56
CA THR A 281 -16.17 6.76 4.53
C THR A 281 -16.37 5.45 5.29
N ARG A 282 -16.62 5.57 6.61
CA ARG A 282 -16.87 4.45 7.53
C ARG A 282 -17.73 3.37 6.82
N PRO A 283 -17.29 2.10 6.74
CA PRO A 283 -18.19 1.02 6.33
C PRO A 283 -19.41 1.06 7.24
N PRO A 284 -20.65 1.05 6.72
CA PRO A 284 -21.83 0.95 7.57
C PRO A 284 -21.66 -0.30 8.43
N GLY A 285 -21.66 -0.12 9.75
CA GLY A 285 -21.36 -1.18 10.68
C GLY A 285 -22.23 -2.40 10.38
N GLY A 286 -21.59 -3.55 10.19
CA GLY A 286 -22.28 -4.83 10.20
C GLY A 286 -23.04 -4.91 11.53
N GLN A 287 -24.37 -4.88 11.44
CA GLN A 287 -25.20 -5.29 12.56
C GLN A 287 -24.76 -6.71 12.91
N ALA A 288 -24.29 -6.89 14.14
CA ALA A 288 -24.10 -8.22 14.69
C ALA A 288 -25.44 -8.95 14.56
N HIS A 289 -25.48 -9.98 13.72
CA HIS A 289 -26.60 -10.93 13.74
C HIS A 289 -26.65 -11.51 15.15
N PRO A 290 -27.79 -11.39 15.86
CA PRO A 290 -27.98 -12.12 17.10
C PRO A 290 -27.83 -13.61 16.78
N THR A 291 -26.86 -14.26 17.41
CA THR A 291 -26.81 -15.73 17.45
C THR A 291 -28.10 -16.22 18.10
N GLU A 292 -29.01 -16.77 17.28
CA GLU A 292 -30.12 -17.57 17.77
C GLU A 292 -29.55 -18.74 18.58
N HIS A 293 -29.84 -18.74 19.88
CA HIS A 293 -29.63 -19.90 20.72
C HIS A 293 -30.64 -20.98 20.30
N PRO A 294 -30.20 -22.19 19.90
CA PRO A 294 -31.13 -23.28 19.64
C PRO A 294 -31.85 -23.67 20.94
N GLY A 295 -33.18 -23.66 20.86
CA GLY A 295 -34.08 -23.96 21.95
C GLY A 295 -33.81 -25.32 22.60
N ARG A 296 -33.87 -25.32 23.93
CA ARG A 296 -33.88 -26.51 24.78
C ARG A 296 -35.20 -27.26 24.54
N PRO A 297 -35.19 -28.59 24.26
CA PRO A 297 -36.43 -29.34 24.11
C PRO A 297 -37.12 -29.49 25.48
N PRO A 298 -38.47 -29.51 25.51
CA PRO A 298 -39.22 -29.72 26.74
C PRO A 298 -39.07 -31.17 27.20
N GLY A 299 -38.88 -31.33 28.51
CA GLY A 299 -39.09 -32.57 29.26
C GLY A 299 -40.29 -32.42 30.17
#